data_AF-A0A1W1UEA8-F1
#
_entry.id   AF-A0A1W1UEA8-F1
#
_cell.length_a   1.000
_cell.length_b   1.000
_cell.length_c   1.000
_cell.angle_alpha   90.00
_cell.angle_beta   90.00
_cell.angle_gamma   90.00
#
_symmetry.space_group_name_H-M   'P 1'
#
loop_
_entity.id
_entity.type
_entity.pdbx_description
1 polymer ?
#
loop_
_entity_poly.entity_id
_entity_poly.type
_entity_poly.pdbx_seq_one_letter_code
_entity_poly.pdbx_strand_id
1 'polypeptide(L)'
;MFGLLDCNNFYVSCERVFQPRYEGRPVVVLSNNDGNLISRSAEAKALGLKMGDPYFQVKDLLQQHNVKVFSSNYALYGDMSRRVMYHLQQVAPAVEIYSIDEAFLDLAGMETYCGNLDAYARKVREGVKARTGIPTCVGIAPTKTLAKLANRIAKKDAGLGGVLYLNTPERRAWALRQVPVGNVWGVGRQYAAKLAAAGVDSAADLARVSEAWARKHLGGVVGARLVQELQGRPCAGLHPSEDGTLSRQSISCSRTFGKPLTAFDDVLAAVAAFLSRAAEKLRAQGDMAHVLTVYISKNRFAPQVLPPFSRSATLTLPIGSTADTTVLLGYARLLVGRLWEKGTAYQKAGVVLDGLEPPGTGQQLDLFAAAPALAKPVEQPALVTQRPGLMASLDALNQRFGRGTVRIATAVPAPGHSATTSGHHPPPWAGKAQWRSPCFTTRLEDLMVVNYSVGVIMAVVLCHCIYLVPRQ
;
A
#
# COMPACT_ATOMS: atom_id res chain seq x y z
N MET A 1 -1.13 12.02 25.04
CA MET A 1 -1.78 12.83 23.99
C MET A 1 -1.24 12.35 22.66
N PHE A 2 -2.08 12.14 21.66
CA PHE A 2 -1.66 11.68 20.33
C PHE A 2 -1.85 12.80 19.30
N GLY A 3 -0.87 12.95 18.41
CA GLY A 3 -1.03 13.70 17.17
C GLY A 3 -1.24 12.73 16.01
N LEU A 4 -2.14 13.04 15.08
CA LEU A 4 -2.20 12.40 13.78
C LEU A 4 -1.90 13.44 12.71
N LEU A 5 -0.75 13.29 12.06
CA LEU A 5 -0.44 14.03 10.85
C LEU A 5 -0.82 13.21 9.62
N ASP A 6 -1.46 13.86 8.66
CA ASP A 6 -1.97 13.24 7.45
C ASP A 6 -1.73 14.17 6.24
N CYS A 7 -1.17 13.63 5.16
CA CYS A 7 -0.88 14.38 3.94
C CYS A 7 -2.12 14.58 3.05
N ASN A 8 -2.42 15.83 2.71
CA ASN A 8 -3.60 16.17 1.93
C ASN A 8 -3.44 15.75 0.47
N ASN A 9 -4.42 14.99 -0.04
CA ASN A 9 -4.46 14.50 -1.43
C ASN A 9 -3.10 13.92 -1.87
N PHE A 10 -2.49 13.09 -1.02
CA PHE A 10 -1.05 12.81 -1.04
C PHE A 10 -0.44 12.53 -2.42
N TYR A 11 -1.00 11.60 -3.21
CA TYR A 11 -0.47 11.30 -4.54
C TYR A 11 -0.59 12.48 -5.52
N VAL A 12 -1.70 13.22 -5.51
CA VAL A 12 -1.82 14.46 -6.29
C VAL A 12 -0.79 15.50 -5.84
N SER A 13 -0.60 15.65 -4.53
CA SER A 13 0.40 16.57 -3.97
C SER A 13 1.82 16.19 -4.38
N CYS A 14 2.15 14.90 -4.43
CA CYS A 14 3.44 14.42 -4.94
C CYS A 14 3.66 14.84 -6.41
N GLU A 15 2.65 14.71 -7.26
CA GLU A 15 2.74 15.15 -8.66
C GLU A 15 2.90 16.68 -8.77
N ARG A 16 2.16 17.45 -7.96
CA ARG A 16 2.21 18.92 -7.96
C ARG A 16 3.56 19.48 -7.51
N VAL A 17 4.25 18.82 -6.58
CA VAL A 17 5.59 19.24 -6.12
C VAL A 17 6.56 19.40 -7.29
N PHE A 18 6.51 18.48 -8.26
CA PHE A 18 7.38 18.52 -9.45
C PHE A 18 6.73 19.18 -10.66
N GLN A 19 5.43 19.47 -10.58
CA GLN A 19 4.65 20.06 -11.67
C GLN A 19 3.71 21.15 -11.14
N PRO A 20 4.27 22.28 -10.64
CA PRO A 20 3.50 23.33 -9.96
C PRO A 20 2.45 24.00 -10.85
N ARG A 21 2.57 23.88 -12.18
CA ARG A 21 1.54 24.28 -13.16
C ARG A 21 0.15 23.64 -12.96
N TYR A 22 0.05 22.62 -12.11
CA TYR A 22 -1.21 21.96 -11.76
C TYR A 22 -1.77 22.37 -10.39
N GLU A 23 -1.13 23.31 -9.69
CA GLU A 23 -1.73 23.93 -8.51
C GLU A 23 -2.99 24.71 -8.90
N GLY A 24 -4.05 24.61 -8.11
CA GLY A 24 -5.35 25.23 -8.43
C GLY A 24 -6.13 24.57 -9.58
N ARG A 25 -5.63 23.46 -10.16
CA ARG A 25 -6.27 22.76 -11.29
C ARG A 25 -6.80 21.39 -10.88
N PRO A 26 -7.89 20.88 -11.52
CA PRO A 26 -8.39 19.55 -11.23
C PRO A 26 -7.39 18.48 -11.70
N VAL A 27 -6.88 17.73 -10.72
CA VAL A 27 -5.98 16.60 -10.90
C VAL A 27 -6.53 15.35 -10.22
N VAL A 28 -6.36 14.19 -10.86
CA VAL A 28 -6.62 12.86 -10.29
C VAL A 28 -5.44 11.91 -10.55
N VAL A 29 -5.24 10.97 -9.62
CA VAL A 29 -4.28 9.86 -9.77
C VAL A 29 -5.06 8.55 -9.77
N LEU A 30 -4.80 7.72 -10.78
CA LEU A 30 -5.42 6.41 -10.97
C LEU A 30 -4.65 5.31 -10.24
N SER A 31 -5.33 4.21 -9.92
CA SER A 31 -4.74 3.02 -9.32
C SER A 31 -3.78 2.29 -10.25
N ASN A 32 -3.13 1.24 -9.74
CA ASN A 32 -2.56 0.20 -10.59
C ASN A 32 -3.52 -0.18 -11.73
N ASN A 33 -2.95 -0.39 -12.92
CA ASN A 33 -3.69 -0.69 -14.15
C ASN A 33 -4.63 0.41 -14.64
N ASP A 34 -4.46 1.64 -14.15
CA ASP A 34 -5.32 2.80 -14.48
C ASP A 34 -6.82 2.55 -14.21
N GLY A 35 -7.10 1.74 -13.19
CA GLY A 35 -8.44 1.20 -12.95
C GLY A 35 -9.42 2.18 -12.31
N ASN A 36 -9.06 2.75 -11.16
CA ASN A 36 -9.94 3.60 -10.36
C ASN A 36 -9.23 4.87 -9.89
N LEU A 37 -9.98 5.93 -9.59
CA LEU A 37 -9.45 7.14 -8.95
C LEU A 37 -9.07 6.83 -7.50
N ILE A 38 -7.78 6.99 -7.14
CA ILE A 38 -7.25 6.72 -5.78
C ILE A 38 -6.71 7.97 -5.08
N SER A 39 -6.54 9.07 -5.80
CA SER A 39 -6.28 10.38 -5.22
C SER A 39 -6.89 11.46 -6.10
N ARG A 40 -7.37 12.54 -5.48
CA ARG A 40 -8.10 13.61 -6.17
C ARG A 40 -7.85 14.93 -5.46
N SER A 41 -7.52 15.93 -6.27
CA SER A 41 -7.41 17.34 -5.87
C SER A 41 -8.74 17.87 -5.29
N ALA A 42 -8.73 19.00 -4.59
CA ALA A 42 -9.95 19.60 -4.05
C ALA A 42 -10.90 20.05 -5.19
N GLU A 43 -10.30 20.55 -6.26
CA GLU A 43 -10.92 20.98 -7.50
C GLU A 43 -11.61 19.79 -8.19
N ALA A 44 -10.94 18.63 -8.27
CA ALA A 44 -11.57 17.41 -8.79
C ALA A 44 -12.71 16.90 -7.89
N LYS A 45 -12.60 17.02 -6.56
CA LYS A 45 -13.69 16.68 -5.64
C LYS A 45 -14.92 17.56 -5.85
N ALA A 46 -14.72 18.86 -6.12
CA ALA A 46 -15.78 19.82 -6.40
C ALA A 46 -16.57 19.48 -7.68
N LEU A 47 -15.93 18.82 -8.65
CA LEU A 47 -16.58 18.28 -9.86
C LEU A 47 -17.43 17.03 -9.60
N GLY A 48 -17.53 16.56 -8.35
CA GLY A 48 -18.32 15.37 -8.00
C GLY A 48 -17.62 14.03 -8.18
N LEU A 49 -16.35 14.01 -8.65
CA LEU A 49 -15.55 12.79 -8.81
C LEU A 49 -15.27 12.15 -7.44
N LYS A 50 -15.67 10.90 -7.23
CA LYS A 50 -15.58 10.19 -5.94
C LYS A 50 -14.31 9.34 -5.84
N MET A 51 -13.94 9.01 -4.60
CA MET A 51 -12.84 8.08 -4.35
C MET A 51 -13.27 6.68 -4.75
N GLY A 52 -12.44 5.99 -5.52
CA GLY A 52 -12.72 4.63 -6.00
C GLY A 52 -13.60 4.56 -7.25
N ASP A 53 -14.00 5.70 -7.83
CA ASP A 53 -14.74 5.70 -9.10
C ASP A 53 -13.91 5.00 -10.18
N PRO A 54 -14.49 4.04 -10.93
CA PRO A 54 -13.81 3.42 -12.05
C PRO A 54 -13.54 4.45 -13.14
N TYR A 55 -12.29 4.52 -13.60
CA TYR A 55 -11.86 5.52 -14.59
C TYR A 55 -12.75 5.51 -15.84
N PHE A 56 -13.12 4.32 -16.33
CA PHE A 56 -13.95 4.18 -17.52
C PHE A 56 -15.35 4.79 -17.38
N GLN A 57 -15.89 4.88 -16.16
CA GLN A 57 -17.22 5.46 -15.92
C GLN A 57 -17.20 6.99 -15.86
N VAL A 58 -16.05 7.57 -15.46
CA VAL A 58 -15.91 9.02 -15.27
C VAL A 58 -15.06 9.68 -16.36
N LYS A 59 -14.59 8.92 -17.35
CA LYS A 59 -13.68 9.39 -18.40
C LYS A 59 -14.22 10.62 -19.15
N ASP A 60 -15.49 10.60 -19.53
CA ASP A 60 -16.08 11.69 -20.31
C ASP A 60 -16.17 12.98 -19.46
N LEU A 61 -16.52 12.85 -18.17
CA LEU A 61 -16.52 13.96 -17.22
C LEU A 61 -15.10 14.54 -17.01
N LEU A 62 -14.09 13.67 -16.93
CA LEU A 62 -12.68 14.09 -16.83
C LEU A 62 -12.25 14.90 -18.06
N GLN A 63 -12.65 14.46 -19.26
CA GLN A 63 -12.34 15.15 -20.52
C GLN A 63 -13.07 16.49 -20.62
N GLN A 64 -14.37 16.51 -20.32
CA GLN A 64 -15.20 17.71 -20.35
C GLN A 64 -14.64 18.84 -19.47
N HIS A 65 -14.11 18.51 -18.30
CA HIS A 65 -13.55 19.50 -17.36
C HIS A 65 -12.02 19.64 -17.45
N ASN A 66 -11.39 19.08 -18.49
CA ASN A 66 -9.94 19.12 -18.70
C ASN A 66 -9.14 18.71 -17.45
N VAL A 67 -9.60 17.66 -16.77
CA VAL A 67 -8.99 17.13 -15.55
C VAL A 67 -7.68 16.43 -15.91
N LYS A 68 -6.59 16.83 -15.25
CA LYS A 68 -5.30 16.15 -15.45
C LYS A 68 -5.33 14.78 -14.78
N VAL A 69 -5.11 13.74 -15.58
CA VAL A 69 -5.03 12.34 -15.13
C VAL A 69 -3.57 11.91 -15.07
N PHE A 70 -3.19 11.25 -13.98
CA PHE A 70 -1.91 10.56 -13.81
C PHE A 70 -2.12 9.09 -13.47
N SER A 71 -1.25 8.22 -13.97
CA SER A 71 -1.11 6.85 -13.48
C SER A 71 -0.29 6.81 -12.19
N SER A 72 -0.53 5.84 -11.31
CA SER A 72 0.27 5.67 -10.09
C SER A 72 1.78 5.63 -10.33
N ASN A 73 2.52 6.47 -9.60
CA ASN A 73 3.98 6.46 -9.52
C ASN A 73 4.46 6.10 -8.09
N TYR A 74 4.29 4.83 -7.69
CA TYR A 74 4.58 4.39 -6.31
C TYR A 74 6.04 4.57 -5.86
N ALA A 75 7.00 4.61 -6.78
CA ALA A 75 8.40 4.87 -6.45
C ALA A 75 8.58 6.31 -5.95
N LEU A 76 8.04 7.27 -6.72
CA LEU A 76 7.98 8.68 -6.34
C LEU A 76 7.21 8.88 -5.03
N TYR A 77 6.02 8.27 -4.91
CA TYR A 77 5.17 8.43 -3.72
C TYR A 77 5.82 7.87 -2.46
N GLY A 78 6.49 6.72 -2.58
CA GLY A 78 7.26 6.14 -1.48
C GLY A 78 8.45 7.00 -1.07
N ASP A 79 9.11 7.66 -2.02
CA ASP A 79 10.19 8.61 -1.72
C ASP A 79 9.71 9.87 -1.01
N MET A 80 8.64 10.48 -1.50
CA MET A 80 8.02 11.64 -0.86
C MET A 80 7.54 11.32 0.54
N SER A 81 6.95 10.14 0.74
CA SER A 81 6.52 9.64 2.05
C SER A 81 7.68 9.55 3.03
N ARG A 82 8.78 8.88 2.64
CA ARG A 82 9.98 8.76 3.49
C ARG A 82 10.52 10.12 3.95
N ARG A 83 10.51 11.14 3.08
CA ARG A 83 10.94 12.50 3.43
C ARG A 83 10.03 13.15 4.47
N VAL A 84 8.71 12.99 4.32
CA VAL A 84 7.75 13.45 5.34
C VAL A 84 8.02 12.74 6.66
N MET A 85 8.04 11.40 6.66
CA MET A 85 8.21 10.60 7.88
C MET A 85 9.54 10.87 8.58
N TYR A 86 10.63 11.04 7.80
CA TYR A 86 11.94 11.41 8.33
C TYR A 86 11.89 12.74 9.07
N HIS A 87 11.21 13.75 8.53
CA HIS A 87 11.04 15.01 9.25
C HIS A 87 10.22 14.85 10.53
N LEU A 88 9.17 14.02 10.52
CA LEU A 88 8.36 13.77 11.72
C LEU A 88 9.19 13.14 12.85
N GLN A 89 10.07 12.19 12.50
CA GLN A 89 10.98 11.53 13.45
C GLN A 89 11.98 12.50 14.09
N GLN A 90 12.24 13.66 13.48
CA GLN A 90 13.12 14.69 14.05
C GLN A 90 12.40 15.63 15.02
N VAL A 91 11.07 15.74 14.93
CA VAL A 91 10.31 16.74 15.70
C VAL A 91 9.51 16.10 16.82
N ALA A 92 9.05 14.86 16.66
CA ALA A 92 8.29 14.13 17.68
C ALA A 92 9.17 13.09 18.41
N PRO A 93 8.98 12.87 19.73
CA PRO A 93 9.70 11.85 20.49
C PRO A 93 9.54 10.43 19.92
N ALA A 94 8.34 10.10 19.46
CA ALA A 94 8.04 8.82 18.83
C ALA A 94 7.04 9.00 17.69
N VAL A 95 7.22 8.20 16.64
CA VAL A 95 6.40 8.21 15.44
C VAL A 95 6.02 6.78 15.08
N GLU A 96 4.72 6.56 14.90
CA GLU A 96 4.16 5.34 14.31
C GLU A 96 3.68 5.68 12.90
N ILE A 97 4.39 5.18 11.90
CA ILE A 97 3.97 5.26 10.51
C ILE A 97 2.77 4.33 10.32
N TYR A 98 1.59 4.91 10.09
CA TYR A 98 0.33 4.18 9.95
C TYR A 98 0.01 3.86 8.49
N SER A 99 0.39 4.75 7.57
CA SER A 99 0.27 4.54 6.14
C SER A 99 1.37 5.32 5.40
N ILE A 100 1.35 5.30 4.06
CA ILE A 100 2.27 6.09 3.24
C ILE A 100 2.10 7.61 3.45
N ASP A 101 0.94 8.06 3.92
CA ASP A 101 0.58 9.46 4.07
C ASP A 101 0.14 9.86 5.49
N GLU A 102 0.04 8.91 6.41
CA GLU A 102 -0.40 9.12 7.80
C GLU A 102 0.63 8.61 8.81
N ALA A 103 0.84 9.39 9.88
CA ALA A 103 1.62 8.97 11.03
C ALA A 103 1.01 9.47 12.34
N PHE A 104 1.03 8.60 13.35
CA PHE A 104 0.74 8.99 14.73
C PHE A 104 2.03 9.47 15.41
N LEU A 105 1.90 10.55 16.17
CA LEU A 105 2.97 11.19 16.94
C LEU A 105 2.64 11.04 18.43
N ASP A 106 3.64 10.68 19.23
CA ASP A 106 3.53 10.80 20.67
C ASP A 106 3.73 12.26 21.08
N LEU A 107 2.67 12.88 21.61
CA LEU A 107 2.69 14.24 22.11
C LEU A 107 2.41 14.29 23.62
N ALA A 108 2.45 13.16 24.32
CA ALA A 108 2.30 13.12 25.76
C ALA A 108 3.40 13.95 26.45
N GLY A 109 3.01 14.89 27.32
CA GLY A 109 3.96 15.74 28.06
C GLY A 109 4.72 16.78 27.24
N MET A 110 4.52 16.83 25.91
CA MET A 110 5.22 17.77 25.03
C MET A 110 4.91 19.24 25.34
N GLU A 111 3.76 19.54 25.96
CA GLU A 111 3.39 20.91 26.36
C GLU A 111 4.45 21.58 27.26
N THR A 112 5.15 20.80 28.07
CA THR A 112 6.25 21.28 28.92
C THR A 112 7.43 21.85 28.12
N TYR A 113 7.69 21.32 26.92
CA TYR A 113 8.85 21.67 26.11
C TYR A 113 8.53 22.63 24.96
N CYS A 114 7.33 22.53 24.40
CA CYS A 114 6.92 23.31 23.23
C CYS A 114 5.76 24.28 23.49
N GLY A 115 5.25 24.35 24.73
CA GLY A 115 4.11 25.18 25.07
C GLY A 115 2.81 24.62 24.49
N ASN A 116 2.09 25.43 23.72
CA ASN A 116 0.80 25.03 23.18
C ASN A 116 0.93 24.04 22.00
N LEU A 117 0.33 22.84 22.12
CA LEU A 117 0.36 21.82 21.06
C LEU A 117 -0.30 22.26 19.75
N ASP A 118 -1.28 23.17 19.76
CA ASP A 118 -1.87 23.72 18.53
C ASP A 118 -0.82 24.50 17.72
N ALA A 119 -0.13 25.43 18.40
CA ALA A 119 0.94 26.23 17.78
C ALA A 119 2.10 25.33 17.32
N TYR A 120 2.49 24.35 18.14
CA TYR A 120 3.50 23.38 17.78
C TYR A 120 3.10 22.54 16.55
N ALA A 121 1.85 22.06 16.48
CA ALA A 121 1.36 21.32 15.31
C ALA A 121 1.33 22.18 14.04
N ARG A 122 1.00 23.47 14.14
CA ARG A 122 1.11 24.41 13.00
C ARG A 122 2.56 24.50 12.50
N LYS A 123 3.53 24.66 13.41
CA LYS A 123 4.96 24.67 13.09
C LYS A 123 5.42 23.36 12.42
N VAL A 124 4.95 22.21 12.90
CA VAL A 124 5.26 20.91 12.28
C VAL A 124 4.72 20.84 10.84
N ARG A 125 3.48 21.30 10.60
CA ARG A 125 2.90 21.34 9.25
C ARG A 125 3.69 22.24 8.31
N GLU A 126 4.05 23.43 8.77
CA GLU A 126 4.89 24.37 8.02
C GLU A 126 6.26 23.75 7.69
N GLY A 127 6.88 23.08 8.66
CA GLY A 127 8.14 22.34 8.48
C GLY A 127 8.04 21.25 7.41
N VAL A 128 6.97 20.43 7.43
CA VAL A 128 6.72 19.43 6.38
C VAL A 128 6.55 20.10 5.02
N LYS A 129 5.72 21.15 4.93
CA LYS A 129 5.43 21.85 3.68
C LYS A 129 6.69 22.51 3.11
N ALA A 130 7.52 23.14 3.94
CA ALA A 130 8.76 23.78 3.50
C ALA A 130 9.79 22.79 2.96
N ARG A 131 9.91 21.60 3.56
CA ARG A 131 10.91 20.59 3.19
C ARG A 131 10.49 19.69 2.02
N THR A 132 9.19 19.46 1.88
CA THR A 132 8.67 18.45 0.94
C THR A 132 7.70 19.00 -0.08
N GLY A 133 7.18 20.21 0.11
CA GLY A 133 6.08 20.76 -0.68
C GLY A 133 4.73 20.07 -0.41
N ILE A 134 4.65 19.10 0.49
CA ILE A 134 3.41 18.36 0.78
C ILE A 134 2.56 19.10 1.82
N PRO A 135 1.30 19.47 1.50
CA PRO A 135 0.37 20.01 2.48
C PRO A 135 -0.15 18.90 3.39
N THR A 136 -0.35 19.20 4.67
CA THR A 136 -0.80 18.23 5.68
C THR A 136 -1.94 18.80 6.51
N CYS A 137 -2.61 17.96 7.29
CA CYS A 137 -3.48 18.35 8.40
C CYS A 137 -3.04 17.60 9.66
N VAL A 138 -3.32 18.18 10.84
CA VAL A 138 -2.99 17.56 12.13
C VAL A 138 -4.20 17.55 13.06
N GLY A 139 -4.54 16.38 13.59
CA GLY A 139 -5.51 16.23 14.66
C GLY A 139 -4.79 15.83 15.95
N ILE A 140 -5.06 16.52 17.07
CA ILE A 140 -4.46 16.21 18.36
C ILE A 140 -5.57 15.82 19.33
N ALA A 141 -5.47 14.67 19.99
CA ALA A 141 -6.46 14.23 20.97
C ALA A 141 -5.92 13.19 21.98
N PRO A 142 -6.64 12.93 23.08
CA PRO A 142 -6.19 11.97 24.09
C PRO A 142 -6.09 10.52 23.60
N THR A 143 -6.76 10.18 22.50
CA THR A 143 -6.82 8.82 21.93
C THR A 143 -6.58 8.86 20.43
N LYS A 144 -6.10 7.75 19.83
CA LYS A 144 -5.83 7.67 18.39
C LYS A 144 -7.10 7.86 17.57
N THR A 145 -8.21 7.31 18.03
CA THR A 145 -9.52 7.45 17.37
C THR A 145 -9.98 8.90 17.34
N LEU A 146 -9.85 9.62 18.46
CA LEU A 146 -10.17 11.03 18.50
C LEU A 146 -9.19 11.88 17.70
N ALA A 147 -7.91 11.51 17.61
CA ALA A 147 -6.94 12.22 16.78
C ALA A 147 -7.29 12.09 15.28
N LYS A 148 -7.73 10.90 14.84
CA LYS A 148 -8.31 10.68 13.50
C LYS A 148 -9.57 11.49 13.26
N LEU A 149 -10.47 11.51 14.24
CA LEU A 149 -11.68 12.32 14.17
C LEU A 149 -11.36 13.82 14.06
N ALA A 150 -10.41 14.31 14.85
CA ALA A 150 -9.96 15.70 14.83
C ALA A 150 -9.34 16.09 13.49
N ASN A 151 -8.45 15.25 12.95
CA ASN A 151 -7.83 15.47 11.64
C ASN A 151 -8.88 15.54 10.52
N ARG A 152 -9.89 14.65 10.55
CA ARG A 152 -11.00 14.68 9.60
C ARG A 152 -11.74 16.01 9.60
N ILE A 153 -12.00 16.59 10.77
CA ILE A 153 -12.67 17.89 10.88
C ILE A 153 -11.73 18.99 10.38
N ALA A 154 -10.46 18.98 10.79
CA ALA A 154 -9.44 19.94 10.35
C ALA A 154 -9.23 19.96 8.82
N LYS A 155 -9.46 18.84 8.13
CA LYS A 155 -9.42 18.74 6.66
C LYS A 155 -10.63 19.36 5.96
N LYS A 156 -11.78 19.41 6.63
CA LYS A 156 -13.05 19.88 6.04
C LYS A 156 -13.31 21.36 6.33
N ASP A 157 -12.88 21.83 7.49
CA ASP A 157 -13.07 23.21 7.91
C ASP A 157 -11.79 24.02 7.66
N ALA A 158 -11.82 24.83 6.61
CA ALA A 158 -10.72 25.72 6.26
C ALA A 158 -10.41 26.76 7.36
N GLY A 159 -11.41 27.13 8.18
CA GLY A 159 -11.26 28.08 9.28
C GLY A 159 -10.35 27.58 10.40
N LEU A 160 -10.17 26.26 10.52
CA LEU A 160 -9.25 25.66 11.48
C LEU A 160 -7.77 25.74 11.04
N GLY A 161 -7.50 26.13 9.80
CA GLY A 161 -6.14 26.23 9.26
C GLY A 161 -5.40 24.88 9.21
N GLY A 162 -6.13 23.76 9.19
CA GLY A 162 -5.59 22.41 9.10
C GLY A 162 -5.06 21.83 10.41
N VAL A 163 -5.37 22.42 11.56
CA VAL A 163 -5.05 21.87 12.90
C VAL A 163 -6.30 21.85 13.77
N LEU A 164 -6.53 20.75 14.49
CA LEU A 164 -7.57 20.69 15.52
C LEU A 164 -7.08 19.96 16.77
N TYR A 165 -7.04 20.67 17.89
CA TYR A 165 -6.66 20.14 19.19
C TYR A 165 -7.89 19.88 20.09
N LEU A 166 -8.13 18.63 20.50
CA LEU A 166 -9.26 18.22 21.34
C LEU A 166 -8.84 18.01 22.81
N ASN A 167 -8.32 19.06 23.44
CA ASN A 167 -7.80 19.00 24.81
C ASN A 167 -8.88 18.90 25.90
N THR A 168 -10.03 19.57 25.73
CA THR A 168 -11.08 19.60 26.75
C THR A 168 -12.27 18.68 26.42
N PRO A 169 -13.05 18.25 27.44
CA PRO A 169 -14.29 17.49 27.22
C PRO A 169 -15.28 18.20 26.29
N GLU A 170 -15.39 19.52 26.37
CA GLU A 170 -16.33 20.33 25.59
C GLU A 170 -15.95 20.30 24.10
N ARG A 171 -14.65 20.47 23.80
CA ARG A 171 -14.13 20.36 22.43
C ARG A 171 -14.32 18.96 21.87
N ARG A 172 -14.10 17.91 22.68
CA ARG A 172 -14.37 16.52 22.28
C ARG A 172 -15.85 16.30 21.98
N ALA A 173 -16.74 16.76 22.85
CA ALA A 173 -18.19 16.62 22.67
C ALA A 173 -18.67 17.37 21.41
N TRP A 174 -18.14 18.58 21.16
CA TRP A 174 -18.39 19.31 19.92
C TRP A 174 -17.95 18.51 18.70
N ALA A 175 -16.72 17.99 18.70
CA ALA A 175 -16.15 17.26 17.58
C ALA A 175 -16.95 15.98 17.26
N LEU A 176 -17.37 15.23 18.28
CA LEU A 176 -18.17 14.01 18.13
C LEU A 176 -19.53 14.27 17.43
N ARG A 177 -20.16 15.43 17.66
CA ARG A 177 -21.42 15.79 17.00
C ARG A 177 -21.27 16.11 15.51
N GLN A 178 -20.06 16.46 15.05
CA GLN A 178 -19.81 16.83 13.65
C GLN A 178 -19.63 15.63 12.72
N VAL A 179 -19.49 14.42 13.27
CA VAL A 179 -19.06 13.25 12.50
C VAL A 179 -20.15 12.18 12.48
N PRO A 180 -20.73 11.86 11.30
CA PRO A 180 -21.63 10.72 11.17
C PRO A 180 -20.94 9.41 11.52
N VAL A 181 -21.68 8.45 12.07
CA VAL A 181 -21.14 7.19 12.60
C VAL A 181 -20.35 6.41 11.56
N GLY A 182 -20.81 6.38 10.31
CA GLY A 182 -20.15 5.67 9.21
C GLY A 182 -18.82 6.27 8.76
N ASN A 183 -18.43 7.40 9.34
CA ASN A 183 -17.16 8.06 9.11
C ASN A 183 -16.19 7.96 10.30
N VAL A 184 -16.58 7.26 11.36
CA VAL A 184 -15.70 6.99 12.51
C VAL A 184 -14.68 5.92 12.11
N TRP A 185 -13.41 6.14 12.46
CA TRP A 185 -12.36 5.16 12.21
C TRP A 185 -12.66 3.84 12.94
N GLY A 186 -12.63 2.73 12.21
CA GLY A 186 -13.06 1.41 12.69
C GLY A 186 -14.52 1.03 12.35
N VAL A 187 -15.34 1.98 11.86
CA VAL A 187 -16.72 1.70 11.43
C VAL A 187 -16.79 1.56 9.91
N GLY A 188 -16.80 0.31 9.42
CA GLY A 188 -17.01 0.01 7.99
C GLY A 188 -18.49 0.07 7.57
N ARG A 189 -18.76 -0.06 6.26
CA ARG A 189 -20.12 0.02 5.67
C ARG A 189 -21.14 -0.89 6.36
N GLN A 190 -20.76 -2.12 6.73
CA GLN A 190 -21.66 -3.06 7.40
C GLN A 190 -22.00 -2.60 8.83
N TYR A 191 -21.01 -2.13 9.59
CA TYR A 191 -21.25 -1.58 10.92
C TYR A 191 -22.02 -0.28 10.87
N ALA A 192 -21.76 0.59 9.89
CA ALA A 192 -22.53 1.82 9.70
C ALA A 192 -24.03 1.53 9.49
N ALA A 193 -24.37 0.56 8.64
CA ALA A 193 -25.76 0.14 8.44
C ALA A 193 -26.38 -0.45 9.71
N LYS A 194 -25.62 -1.27 10.46
CA LYS A 194 -26.06 -1.86 11.72
C LYS A 194 -26.30 -0.81 12.81
N LEU A 195 -25.44 0.21 12.89
CA LEU A 195 -25.53 1.30 13.86
C LEU A 195 -26.72 2.21 13.53
N ALA A 196 -26.92 2.57 12.26
CA ALA A 196 -28.09 3.31 11.82
C ALA A 196 -29.39 2.56 12.14
N ALA A 197 -29.43 1.25 11.91
CA ALA A 197 -30.59 0.42 12.28
C ALA A 197 -30.86 0.37 13.80
N ALA A 198 -29.87 0.71 14.63
CA ALA A 198 -29.98 0.81 16.07
C ALA A 198 -30.20 2.26 16.56
N GLY A 199 -30.47 3.21 15.66
CA GLY A 199 -30.65 4.63 15.99
C GLY A 199 -29.36 5.36 16.39
N VAL A 200 -28.20 4.82 16.01
CA VAL A 200 -26.89 5.41 16.28
C VAL A 200 -26.35 6.02 14.99
N ASP A 201 -26.55 7.33 14.81
CA ASP A 201 -26.25 8.01 13.54
C ASP A 201 -24.98 8.88 13.58
N SER A 202 -24.53 9.27 14.77
CA SER A 202 -23.32 10.09 14.97
C SER A 202 -22.25 9.43 15.83
N ALA A 203 -21.03 9.96 15.78
CA ALA A 203 -19.96 9.56 16.68
C ALA A 203 -20.31 9.88 18.15
N ALA A 204 -21.09 10.94 18.39
CA ALA A 204 -21.61 11.26 19.72
C ALA A 204 -22.57 10.20 20.25
N ASP A 205 -23.45 9.67 19.39
CA ASP A 205 -24.37 8.60 19.77
C ASP A 205 -23.59 7.31 20.06
N LEU A 206 -22.62 6.97 19.20
CA LEU A 206 -21.77 5.80 19.41
C LEU A 206 -20.98 5.88 20.72
N ALA A 207 -20.50 7.08 21.09
CA ALA A 207 -19.79 7.29 22.36
C ALA A 207 -20.68 7.08 23.61
N ARG A 208 -22.01 7.19 23.47
CA ARG A 208 -22.98 6.97 24.56
C ARG A 208 -23.44 5.52 24.71
N VAL A 209 -23.19 4.69 23.71
CA VAL A 209 -23.53 3.27 23.74
C VAL A 209 -22.74 2.57 24.86
N SER A 210 -23.35 1.59 25.54
CA SER A 210 -22.67 0.82 26.58
C SER A 210 -21.59 -0.09 26.00
N GLU A 211 -20.50 -0.30 26.75
CA GLU A 211 -19.40 -1.18 26.33
C GLU A 211 -19.88 -2.62 26.09
N ALA A 212 -20.84 -3.10 26.89
CA ALA A 212 -21.45 -4.41 26.72
C ALA A 212 -22.19 -4.53 25.39
N TRP A 213 -22.94 -3.50 25.00
CA TRP A 213 -23.60 -3.45 23.69
C TRP A 213 -22.57 -3.44 22.57
N ALA A 214 -21.55 -2.58 22.68
CA ALA A 214 -20.48 -2.47 21.68
C ALA A 214 -19.76 -3.82 21.49
N ARG A 215 -19.45 -4.51 22.59
CA ARG A 215 -18.82 -5.84 22.55
C ARG A 215 -19.70 -6.86 21.82
N LYS A 216 -20.99 -6.88 22.11
CA LYS A 216 -21.95 -7.81 21.49
C LYS A 216 -22.17 -7.52 20.00
N HIS A 217 -22.18 -6.24 19.60
CA HIS A 217 -22.64 -5.84 18.28
C HIS A 217 -21.54 -5.37 17.31
N LEU A 218 -20.34 -5.02 17.79
CA LEU A 218 -19.27 -4.39 17.00
C LEU A 218 -17.94 -5.18 17.06
N GLY A 219 -17.99 -6.49 16.84
CA GLY A 219 -16.76 -7.28 16.69
C GLY A 219 -16.00 -7.54 18.00
N GLY A 220 -16.72 -7.66 19.12
CA GLY A 220 -16.13 -8.05 20.40
C GLY A 220 -15.30 -6.93 21.03
N VAL A 221 -14.08 -7.27 21.44
CA VAL A 221 -13.20 -6.37 22.19
C VAL A 221 -12.86 -5.09 21.40
N VAL A 222 -12.75 -5.19 20.07
CA VAL A 222 -12.45 -4.03 19.20
C VAL A 222 -13.55 -2.98 19.29
N GLY A 223 -14.81 -3.40 19.26
CA GLY A 223 -15.96 -2.51 19.40
C GLY A 223 -16.02 -1.81 20.76
N ALA A 224 -15.75 -2.54 21.84
CA ALA A 224 -15.69 -1.97 23.18
C ALA A 224 -14.57 -0.91 23.30
N ARG A 225 -13.38 -1.22 22.77
CA ARG A 225 -12.25 -0.27 22.72
C ARG A 225 -12.57 0.97 21.91
N LEU A 226 -13.26 0.83 20.78
CA LEU A 226 -13.69 1.97 19.97
C LEU A 226 -14.57 2.95 20.79
N VAL A 227 -15.53 2.43 21.54
CA VAL A 227 -16.40 3.26 22.41
C VAL A 227 -15.58 3.94 23.50
N GLN A 228 -14.69 3.22 24.18
CA GLN A 228 -13.79 3.80 25.20
C GLN A 228 -12.89 4.90 24.61
N GLU A 229 -12.33 4.68 23.42
CA GLU A 229 -11.49 5.65 22.71
C GLU A 229 -12.26 6.94 22.38
N LEU A 230 -13.53 6.83 21.94
CA LEU A 230 -14.40 7.99 21.68
C LEU A 230 -14.78 8.73 22.96
N GLN A 231 -14.87 8.03 24.10
CA GLN A 231 -15.04 8.62 25.43
C GLN A 231 -13.76 9.26 25.97
N GLY A 232 -12.64 9.21 25.23
CA GLY A 232 -11.37 9.80 25.62
C GLY A 232 -10.50 8.91 26.50
N ARG A 233 -10.82 7.62 26.64
CA ARG A 233 -10.01 6.64 27.36
C ARG A 233 -9.09 5.93 26.36
N PRO A 234 -7.75 6.07 26.47
CA PRO A 234 -6.84 5.44 25.53
C PRO A 234 -6.82 3.92 25.71
N CYS A 235 -7.00 3.18 24.63
CA CYS A 235 -7.01 1.71 24.60
C CYS A 235 -5.78 1.11 23.90
N ALA A 236 -5.04 1.94 23.16
CA ALA A 236 -3.82 1.55 22.46
C ALA A 236 -2.77 2.65 22.58
N GLY A 237 -1.52 2.26 22.88
CA GLY A 237 -0.36 3.12 22.76
C GLY A 237 0.08 3.25 21.30
N LEU A 238 1.27 3.83 21.08
CA LEU A 238 1.92 3.68 19.79
C LEU A 238 2.34 2.22 19.57
N HIS A 239 2.17 1.74 18.35
CA HIS A 239 2.66 0.46 17.87
C HIS A 239 3.97 0.66 17.10
N PRO A 240 4.77 -0.40 16.90
CA PRO A 240 5.88 -0.33 15.97
C PRO A 240 5.38 0.11 14.59
N SER A 241 6.18 0.91 13.89
CA SER A 241 5.80 1.48 12.58
C SER A 241 5.54 0.39 11.54
N GLU A 242 4.50 0.58 10.71
CA GLU A 242 4.24 -0.26 9.53
C GLU A 242 5.13 0.16 8.34
N ASP A 243 6.39 0.49 8.60
CA ASP A 243 7.37 0.97 7.61
C ASP A 243 8.10 -0.16 6.87
N GLY A 244 7.74 -1.40 7.19
CA GLY A 244 8.35 -2.60 6.64
C GLY A 244 9.41 -3.25 7.53
N THR A 245 9.67 -2.71 8.73
CA THR A 245 10.51 -3.33 9.76
C THR A 245 9.80 -4.44 10.53
N LEU A 246 8.46 -4.43 10.57
CA LEU A 246 7.66 -5.50 11.16
C LEU A 246 7.68 -6.75 10.29
N SER A 247 7.95 -7.90 10.93
CA SER A 247 7.80 -9.22 10.29
C SER A 247 6.34 -9.45 9.94
N ARG A 248 6.10 -9.69 8.65
CA ARG A 248 4.77 -10.00 8.12
C ARG A 248 4.38 -11.40 8.56
N GLN A 249 3.12 -11.59 8.93
CA GLN A 249 2.56 -12.91 9.21
C GLN A 249 2.15 -13.68 7.92
N SER A 250 2.04 -12.94 6.81
CA SER A 250 1.65 -13.45 5.49
C SER A 250 2.25 -12.56 4.40
N ILE A 251 2.69 -13.16 3.29
CA ILE A 251 3.22 -12.44 2.13
C ILE A 251 2.38 -12.77 0.91
N SER A 252 1.59 -11.78 0.46
CA SER A 252 0.86 -11.88 -0.82
C SER A 252 1.50 -11.05 -1.93
N CYS A 253 1.54 -11.62 -3.14
CA CYS A 253 1.78 -10.87 -4.36
C CYS A 253 0.68 -11.20 -5.37
N SER A 254 -0.03 -10.17 -5.83
CA SER A 254 -1.10 -10.32 -6.79
C SER A 254 -1.21 -9.11 -7.69
N ARG A 255 -1.76 -9.30 -8.89
CA ARG A 255 -2.09 -8.21 -9.80
C ARG A 255 -3.31 -8.55 -10.63
N THR A 256 -4.12 -7.54 -10.88
CA THR A 256 -5.05 -7.53 -12.01
C THR A 256 -4.23 -7.32 -13.28
N PHE A 257 -4.45 -8.16 -14.28
CA PHE A 257 -3.71 -8.15 -15.53
C PHE A 257 -4.07 -6.94 -16.40
N GLY A 258 -3.11 -6.46 -17.18
CA GLY A 258 -3.35 -5.42 -18.19
C GLY A 258 -4.28 -5.89 -19.30
N LYS A 259 -4.20 -7.18 -19.64
CA LYS A 259 -5.09 -7.88 -20.57
C LYS A 259 -5.56 -9.20 -19.96
N PRO A 260 -6.81 -9.64 -20.21
CA PRO A 260 -7.23 -10.97 -19.80
C PRO A 260 -6.33 -12.06 -20.39
N LEU A 261 -6.02 -13.09 -19.60
CA LEU A 261 -5.20 -14.23 -20.02
C LEU A 261 -6.07 -15.48 -20.16
N THR A 262 -5.88 -16.24 -21.23
CA THR A 262 -6.63 -17.47 -21.53
C THR A 262 -5.73 -18.70 -21.60
N ALA A 263 -4.51 -18.55 -22.13
CA ALA A 263 -3.55 -19.64 -22.23
C ALA A 263 -3.03 -20.05 -20.85
N PHE A 264 -2.85 -21.35 -20.65
CA PHE A 264 -2.31 -21.90 -19.41
C PHE A 264 -0.92 -21.33 -19.10
N ASP A 265 -0.04 -21.30 -20.10
CA ASP A 265 1.35 -20.85 -19.93
C ASP A 265 1.44 -19.37 -19.56
N ASP A 266 0.55 -18.52 -20.08
CA ASP A 266 0.51 -17.10 -19.71
C ASP A 266 0.07 -16.91 -18.24
N VAL A 267 -0.93 -17.67 -17.80
CA VAL A 267 -1.40 -17.64 -16.41
C VAL A 267 -0.30 -18.17 -15.48
N LEU A 268 0.35 -19.27 -15.85
CA LEU A 268 1.45 -19.85 -15.10
C LEU A 268 2.65 -18.89 -15.03
N ALA A 269 2.99 -18.21 -16.12
CA ALA A 269 4.08 -17.24 -16.15
C ALA A 269 3.79 -16.02 -15.27
N ALA A 270 2.54 -15.54 -15.25
CA ALA A 270 2.11 -14.48 -14.34
C ALA A 270 2.22 -14.92 -12.86
N VAL A 271 1.74 -16.12 -12.53
CA VAL A 271 1.87 -16.71 -11.18
C VAL A 271 3.33 -16.88 -10.79
N ALA A 272 4.19 -17.37 -11.70
CA ALA A 272 5.62 -17.51 -11.48
C ALA A 272 6.27 -16.17 -11.15
N ALA A 273 5.96 -15.11 -11.91
CA ALA A 273 6.48 -13.77 -11.65
C ALA A 273 6.04 -13.24 -10.28
N PHE A 274 4.78 -13.47 -9.86
CA PHE A 274 4.29 -13.05 -8.55
C PHE A 274 4.91 -13.86 -7.42
N LEU A 275 5.10 -15.16 -7.62
CA LEU A 275 5.75 -16.06 -6.68
C LEU A 275 7.21 -15.73 -6.47
N SER A 276 7.97 -15.47 -7.54
CA SER A 276 9.35 -15.00 -7.41
C SER A 276 9.45 -13.74 -6.58
N ARG A 277 8.50 -12.79 -6.76
CA ARG A 277 8.48 -11.57 -5.98
C ARG A 277 8.06 -11.79 -4.53
N ALA A 278 7.13 -12.70 -4.27
CA ALA A 278 6.74 -13.07 -2.91
C ALA A 278 7.89 -13.77 -2.18
N ALA A 279 8.59 -14.69 -2.85
CA ALA A 279 9.72 -15.42 -2.31
C ALA A 279 10.95 -14.52 -2.06
N GLU A 280 11.22 -13.53 -2.91
CA GLU A 280 12.25 -12.49 -2.66
C GLU A 280 11.93 -11.72 -1.36
N LYS A 281 10.68 -11.33 -1.15
CA LYS A 281 10.25 -10.66 0.09
C LYS A 281 10.36 -11.57 1.31
N LEU A 282 10.02 -12.84 1.15
CA LEU A 282 10.13 -13.85 2.19
C LEU A 282 11.58 -14.01 2.64
N ARG A 283 12.50 -14.17 1.69
CA ARG A 283 13.94 -14.26 1.98
C ARG A 283 14.52 -12.97 2.58
N ALA A 284 14.08 -11.80 2.08
CA ALA A 284 14.50 -10.52 2.66
C ALA A 284 14.02 -10.31 4.11
N GLN A 285 12.91 -10.96 4.50
CA GLN A 285 12.43 -10.99 5.89
C GLN A 285 13.16 -12.03 6.74
N GLY A 286 13.94 -12.93 6.13
CA GLY A 286 14.64 -14.01 6.81
C GLY A 286 13.76 -15.21 7.15
N ASP A 287 12.60 -15.36 6.49
CA ASP A 287 11.63 -16.42 6.78
C ASP A 287 11.58 -17.48 5.66
N MET A 288 10.92 -18.60 5.97
CA MET A 288 10.46 -19.65 5.08
C MET A 288 8.94 -19.81 5.19
N ALA A 289 8.27 -20.37 4.18
CA ALA A 289 6.82 -20.54 4.18
C ALA A 289 6.42 -22.02 4.18
N HIS A 290 5.41 -22.36 4.99
CA HIS A 290 4.81 -23.70 5.04
C HIS A 290 3.59 -23.86 4.13
N VAL A 291 2.94 -22.76 3.78
CA VAL A 291 1.67 -22.80 3.06
C VAL A 291 1.77 -21.92 1.82
N LEU A 292 1.41 -22.50 0.68
CA LEU A 292 1.27 -21.80 -0.58
C LEU A 292 -0.20 -21.81 -1.01
N THR A 293 -0.76 -20.62 -1.17
CA THR A 293 -2.06 -20.43 -1.82
C THR A 293 -1.87 -19.76 -3.17
N VAL A 294 -2.46 -20.35 -4.22
CA VAL A 294 -2.59 -19.71 -5.54
C VAL A 294 -4.06 -19.42 -5.78
N TYR A 295 -4.36 -18.26 -6.35
CA TYR A 295 -5.71 -17.94 -6.78
C TYR A 295 -5.74 -17.25 -8.14
N ILE A 296 -6.82 -17.48 -8.88
CA ILE A 296 -7.11 -16.86 -10.16
C ILE A 296 -8.56 -16.38 -10.18
N SER A 297 -8.80 -15.23 -10.80
CA SER A 297 -10.12 -14.60 -10.84
C SER A 297 -10.54 -14.21 -12.25
N LYS A 298 -11.82 -14.45 -12.54
CA LYS A 298 -12.54 -14.01 -13.74
C LYS A 298 -13.05 -12.57 -13.55
N ASN A 299 -13.49 -11.94 -14.62
CA ASN A 299 -14.17 -10.64 -14.51
C ASN A 299 -15.59 -10.84 -13.97
N ARG A 300 -15.83 -10.48 -12.70
CA ARG A 300 -17.16 -10.58 -12.06
C ARG A 300 -18.25 -9.69 -12.68
N PHE A 301 -17.86 -8.69 -13.46
CA PHE A 301 -18.77 -7.75 -14.09
C PHE A 301 -19.04 -8.08 -15.55
N ALA A 302 -18.46 -9.16 -16.09
CA ALA A 302 -18.73 -9.59 -17.45
C ALA A 302 -20.09 -10.34 -17.51
N PRO A 303 -20.99 -9.98 -18.45
CA PRO A 303 -22.38 -10.46 -18.45
C PRO A 303 -22.53 -11.98 -18.69
N GLN A 304 -21.48 -12.67 -19.14
CA GLN A 304 -21.50 -14.10 -19.45
C GLN A 304 -20.61 -14.94 -18.50
N VAL A 305 -20.08 -14.35 -17.43
CA VAL A 305 -19.25 -15.08 -16.47
C VAL A 305 -20.11 -15.53 -15.30
N LEU A 306 -20.24 -16.84 -15.11
CA LEU A 306 -20.94 -17.43 -13.97
C LEU A 306 -20.01 -17.58 -12.75
N PRO A 307 -20.54 -17.49 -11.52
CA PRO A 307 -19.82 -17.88 -10.31
C PRO A 307 -19.31 -19.33 -10.37
N PRO A 308 -18.20 -19.67 -9.69
CA PRO A 308 -17.39 -18.79 -8.84
C PRO A 308 -16.49 -17.85 -9.65
N PHE A 309 -16.48 -16.56 -9.28
CA PHE A 309 -15.66 -15.53 -9.93
C PHE A 309 -14.18 -15.62 -9.59
N SER A 310 -13.84 -16.22 -8.45
CA SER A 310 -12.47 -16.45 -8.02
C SER A 310 -12.36 -17.85 -7.48
N ARG A 311 -11.30 -18.56 -7.88
CA ARG A 311 -10.96 -19.89 -7.35
C ARG A 311 -9.58 -19.81 -6.72
N SER A 312 -9.40 -20.49 -5.59
CA SER A 312 -8.12 -20.60 -4.90
C SER A 312 -7.84 -22.06 -4.58
N ALA A 313 -6.56 -22.42 -4.60
CA ALA A 313 -6.07 -23.71 -4.14
C ALA A 313 -4.92 -23.46 -3.17
N THR A 314 -4.98 -24.10 -2.02
CA THR A 314 -4.01 -23.98 -0.94
C THR A 314 -3.35 -25.33 -0.71
N LEU A 315 -2.04 -25.31 -0.49
CA LEU A 315 -1.24 -26.48 -0.20
C LEU A 315 -0.33 -26.19 0.99
N THR A 316 -0.43 -27.01 2.02
CA THR A 316 0.66 -27.16 3.01
C THR A 316 1.78 -27.95 2.35
N LEU A 317 2.99 -27.38 2.33
CA LEU A 317 4.11 -27.92 1.56
C LEU A 317 4.53 -29.28 2.13
N PRO A 318 4.54 -30.35 1.32
CA PRO A 318 4.89 -31.70 1.79
C PRO A 318 6.33 -31.85 2.31
N ILE A 319 7.22 -30.93 1.92
CA ILE A 319 8.65 -30.97 2.27
C ILE A 319 8.99 -30.12 3.51
N GLY A 320 7.99 -29.56 4.19
CA GLY A 320 8.17 -28.54 5.22
C GLY A 320 8.39 -27.14 4.65
N SER A 321 8.87 -26.23 5.49
CA SER A 321 9.04 -24.82 5.15
C SER A 321 10.17 -24.60 4.15
N THR A 322 9.93 -23.74 3.16
CA THR A 322 10.97 -23.37 2.20
C THR A 322 10.82 -21.92 1.73
N ALA A 323 11.94 -21.33 1.32
CA ALA A 323 11.99 -20.05 0.63
C ALA A 323 12.57 -20.18 -0.79
N ASP A 324 12.78 -21.41 -1.27
CA ASP A 324 13.28 -21.68 -2.62
C ASP A 324 12.18 -21.46 -3.66
N THR A 325 12.43 -20.54 -4.58
CA THR A 325 11.43 -20.16 -5.59
C THR A 325 11.18 -21.26 -6.60
N THR A 326 12.18 -22.08 -6.92
CA THR A 326 12.06 -23.18 -7.88
C THR A 326 11.14 -24.27 -7.34
N VAL A 327 11.30 -24.60 -6.07
CA VAL A 327 10.47 -25.58 -5.35
C VAL A 327 9.04 -25.08 -5.22
N LEU A 328 8.86 -23.84 -4.74
CA LEU A 328 7.54 -23.22 -4.63
C LEU A 328 6.83 -23.17 -6.00
N LEU A 329 7.57 -22.92 -7.08
CA LEU A 329 7.02 -22.86 -8.43
C LEU A 329 6.56 -24.25 -8.92
N GLY A 330 7.27 -25.32 -8.58
CA GLY A 330 6.84 -26.69 -8.85
C GLY A 330 5.45 -26.96 -8.28
N TYR A 331 5.21 -26.57 -7.02
CA TYR A 331 3.90 -26.67 -6.41
C TYR A 331 2.87 -25.71 -7.01
N ALA A 332 3.26 -24.46 -7.29
CA ALA A 332 2.37 -23.48 -7.91
C ALA A 332 1.85 -23.96 -9.27
N ARG A 333 2.68 -24.63 -10.07
CA ARG A 333 2.25 -25.22 -11.35
C ARG A 333 1.13 -26.24 -11.19
N LEU A 334 1.24 -27.12 -10.18
CA LEU A 334 0.19 -28.09 -9.86
C LEU A 334 -1.11 -27.41 -9.44
N LEU A 335 -1.01 -26.35 -8.62
CA LEU A 335 -2.17 -25.57 -8.18
C LEU A 335 -2.83 -24.82 -9.34
N VAL A 336 -2.07 -24.19 -10.22
CA VAL A 336 -2.60 -23.56 -11.44
C VAL A 336 -3.30 -24.59 -12.31
N GLY A 337 -2.74 -25.80 -12.48
CA GLY A 337 -3.35 -26.90 -13.21
C GLY A 337 -4.73 -27.32 -12.69
N ARG A 338 -4.96 -27.22 -11.37
CA ARG A 338 -6.27 -27.51 -10.75
C ARG A 338 -7.29 -26.38 -10.89
N LEU A 339 -6.80 -25.15 -11.00
CA LEU A 339 -7.64 -23.95 -11.02
C LEU A 339 -8.01 -23.51 -12.45
N TRP A 340 -7.11 -23.72 -13.41
CA TRP A 340 -7.27 -23.27 -14.78
C TRP A 340 -8.32 -24.10 -15.53
N GLU A 341 -9.16 -23.40 -16.29
CA GLU A 341 -10.24 -23.94 -17.10
C GLU A 341 -10.02 -23.52 -18.55
N LYS A 342 -10.00 -24.49 -19.47
CA LYS A 342 -9.85 -24.22 -20.90
C LYS A 342 -10.97 -23.31 -21.40
N GLY A 343 -10.61 -22.32 -22.22
CA GLY A 343 -11.55 -21.36 -22.79
C GLY A 343 -11.99 -20.24 -21.84
N THR A 344 -11.49 -20.21 -20.60
CA THR A 344 -11.81 -19.14 -19.65
C THR A 344 -10.80 -18.00 -19.72
N ALA A 345 -11.30 -16.76 -19.72
CA ALA A 345 -10.48 -15.56 -19.60
C ALA A 345 -10.33 -15.12 -18.13
N TYR A 346 -9.09 -15.11 -17.63
CA TYR A 346 -8.74 -14.67 -16.29
C TYR A 346 -8.26 -13.22 -16.30
N GLN A 347 -8.67 -12.44 -15.31
CA GLN A 347 -8.33 -11.02 -15.19
C GLN A 347 -7.36 -10.74 -14.04
N LYS A 348 -7.18 -11.67 -13.11
CA LYS A 348 -6.31 -11.52 -11.95
C LYS A 348 -5.73 -12.87 -11.55
N ALA A 349 -4.50 -12.85 -11.07
CA ALA A 349 -3.94 -13.95 -10.29
C ALA A 349 -3.15 -13.41 -9.10
N GLY A 350 -2.89 -14.29 -8.14
CA GLY A 350 -2.04 -14.00 -7.01
C GLY A 350 -1.56 -15.25 -6.29
N VAL A 351 -0.53 -15.04 -5.49
CA VAL A 351 0.00 -16.01 -4.56
C VAL A 351 -0.03 -15.45 -3.14
N VAL A 352 -0.15 -16.34 -2.17
CA VAL A 352 0.00 -16.05 -0.74
C VAL A 352 0.92 -17.10 -0.14
N LEU A 353 1.94 -16.63 0.57
CA LEU A 353 2.84 -17.43 1.39
C LEU A 353 2.45 -17.20 2.85
N ASP A 354 2.08 -18.28 3.53
CA ASP A 354 1.62 -18.29 4.92
C ASP A 354 2.40 -19.34 5.74
N GLY A 355 2.19 -19.33 7.06
CA GLY A 355 2.96 -20.15 7.99
C GLY A 355 4.43 -19.75 7.93
N LEU A 356 4.68 -18.45 8.09
CA LEU A 356 6.02 -17.87 7.96
C LEU A 356 6.81 -18.11 9.25
N GLU A 357 8.00 -18.69 9.10
CA GLU A 357 8.88 -18.96 10.23
C GLU A 357 10.36 -18.74 9.84
N PRO A 358 11.22 -18.34 10.79
CA PRO A 358 12.66 -18.34 10.57
C PRO A 358 13.20 -19.75 10.27
N PRO A 359 14.22 -19.89 9.40
CA PRO A 359 14.92 -21.14 9.18
C PRO A 359 15.38 -21.79 10.48
N GLY A 360 15.19 -23.11 10.61
CA GLY A 360 15.65 -23.86 11.79
C GLY A 360 14.77 -23.71 13.04
N THR A 361 13.66 -22.96 12.98
CA THR A 361 12.63 -22.92 14.01
C THR A 361 11.36 -23.59 13.50
N GLY A 362 10.67 -24.40 14.31
CA GLY A 362 9.34 -24.92 13.94
C GLY A 362 9.29 -25.98 12.82
N GLN A 363 10.43 -26.43 12.29
CA GLN A 363 10.46 -27.45 11.24
C GLN A 363 10.02 -28.81 11.80
N GLN A 364 8.75 -29.15 11.59
CA GLN A 364 8.31 -30.52 11.71
C GLN A 364 8.86 -31.30 10.51
N LEU A 365 9.94 -32.05 10.75
CA LEU A 365 10.45 -33.02 9.80
C LEU A 365 9.35 -34.06 9.54
N ASP A 366 9.15 -34.41 8.28
CA ASP A 366 8.22 -35.48 7.93
C ASP A 366 8.72 -36.79 8.60
N LEU A 367 7.84 -37.39 9.40
CA LEU A 367 8.09 -38.61 10.17
C LEU A 367 8.50 -39.79 9.26
N PHE A 368 8.07 -39.74 7.99
CA PHE A 368 8.37 -40.74 6.97
C PHE A 368 9.16 -40.17 5.79
N ALA A 369 9.64 -38.93 5.88
CA ALA A 369 10.60 -38.45 4.90
C ALA A 369 11.81 -39.34 5.03
N ALA A 370 12.02 -40.20 4.03
CA ALA A 370 13.28 -40.86 3.88
C ALA A 370 14.35 -39.75 3.94
N ALA A 371 15.38 -39.96 4.76
CA ALA A 371 16.62 -39.21 4.64
C ALA A 371 16.91 -39.01 3.13
N PRO A 372 17.44 -37.85 2.70
CA PRO A 372 17.43 -37.36 1.30
C PRO A 372 18.09 -38.25 0.22
N ALA A 373 18.21 -39.55 0.43
CA ALA A 373 18.72 -40.59 -0.44
C ALA A 373 17.65 -41.45 -1.16
N LEU A 374 16.33 -41.29 -0.95
CA LEU A 374 15.34 -42.25 -1.52
C LEU A 374 14.17 -41.68 -2.32
N ALA A 375 14.10 -40.37 -2.57
CA ALA A 375 13.31 -39.87 -3.69
C ALA A 375 14.11 -40.12 -4.99
N LYS A 376 13.53 -40.79 -5.98
CA LYS A 376 14.16 -41.01 -7.30
C LYS A 376 14.86 -39.72 -7.78
N PRO A 377 16.16 -39.78 -8.14
CA PRO A 377 16.95 -38.59 -8.42
C PRO A 377 16.52 -37.97 -9.75
N VAL A 378 15.73 -36.91 -9.69
CA VAL A 378 15.70 -35.93 -10.80
C VAL A 378 16.73 -34.82 -10.53
N GLU A 379 17.25 -34.71 -9.31
CA GLU A 379 18.33 -33.77 -9.00
C GLU A 379 19.41 -34.43 -8.13
N GLN A 380 20.67 -34.25 -8.55
CA GLN A 380 21.86 -34.73 -7.88
C GLN A 380 21.96 -34.14 -6.45
N PRO A 381 22.40 -34.89 -5.43
CA PRO A 381 22.53 -34.41 -4.04
C PRO A 381 23.35 -33.12 -3.88
N ALA A 382 24.30 -32.86 -4.78
CA ALA A 382 25.10 -31.64 -4.83
C ALA A 382 24.30 -30.37 -5.18
N LEU A 383 23.16 -30.49 -5.87
CA LEU A 383 22.28 -29.36 -6.20
C LEU A 383 21.47 -28.91 -4.98
N VAL A 384 21.07 -29.84 -4.11
CA VAL A 384 20.23 -29.54 -2.93
C VAL A 384 20.99 -28.67 -1.92
N THR A 385 22.28 -28.90 -1.73
CA THR A 385 23.15 -28.07 -0.86
C THR A 385 23.50 -26.70 -1.44
N GLN A 386 23.41 -26.52 -2.77
CA GLN A 386 23.70 -25.24 -3.43
C GLN A 386 22.49 -24.32 -3.60
N ARG A 387 21.27 -24.82 -3.38
CA ARG A 387 20.00 -24.08 -3.60
C ARG A 387 19.87 -22.77 -2.80
N PRO A 388 20.22 -22.70 -1.50
CA PRO A 388 20.22 -21.43 -0.78
C PRO A 388 21.19 -20.41 -1.39
N GLY A 389 22.39 -20.84 -1.78
CA GLY A 389 23.38 -20.01 -2.45
C GLY A 389 22.93 -19.51 -3.82
N LEU A 390 22.20 -20.34 -4.57
CA LEU A 390 21.59 -19.97 -5.85
C LEU A 390 20.55 -18.86 -5.67
N MET A 391 19.62 -19.02 -4.71
CA MET A 391 18.58 -18.01 -4.46
C MET A 391 19.21 -16.67 -4.00
N ALA A 392 20.20 -16.73 -3.10
CA ALA A 392 20.94 -15.54 -2.67
C ALA A 392 21.67 -14.85 -3.83
N SER A 393 22.29 -15.62 -4.73
CA SER A 393 22.96 -15.08 -5.92
C SER A 393 21.97 -14.42 -6.88
N LEU A 394 20.81 -15.03 -7.10
CA LEU A 394 19.73 -14.48 -7.93
C LEU A 394 19.21 -13.16 -7.35
N ASP A 395 19.00 -13.10 -6.04
CA ASP A 395 18.56 -11.88 -5.36
C ASP A 395 19.63 -10.78 -5.43
N ALA A 396 20.91 -11.12 -5.20
CA ALA A 396 22.03 -10.19 -5.29
C ALA A 396 22.21 -9.59 -6.69
N LEU A 397 22.09 -10.42 -7.74
CA LEU A 397 22.13 -9.95 -9.13
C LEU A 397 20.99 -8.98 -9.44
N ASN A 398 19.77 -9.30 -8.99
CA ASN A 398 18.61 -8.43 -9.19
C ASN A 398 18.65 -7.16 -8.32
N GLN A 399 19.32 -7.19 -7.17
CA GLN A 399 19.55 -6.00 -6.37
C GLN A 399 20.57 -5.07 -7.03
N ARG A 400 21.66 -5.62 -7.58
CA ARG A 400 22.75 -4.86 -8.19
C ARG A 400 22.41 -4.32 -9.58
N PHE A 401 21.82 -5.16 -10.44
CA PHE A 401 21.60 -4.84 -11.85
C PHE A 401 20.14 -4.48 -12.18
N GLY A 402 19.30 -4.34 -11.15
CA GLY A 402 17.90 -4.00 -11.32
C GLY A 402 16.96 -5.21 -11.25
N ARG A 403 15.74 -4.94 -10.81
CA ARG A 403 14.74 -5.98 -10.54
C ARG A 403 14.32 -6.68 -11.82
N GLY A 404 14.37 -8.00 -11.82
CA GLY A 404 13.97 -8.82 -12.97
C GLY A 404 15.02 -8.84 -14.07
N THR A 405 16.27 -8.48 -13.79
CA THR A 405 17.39 -8.71 -14.71
C THR A 405 17.64 -10.20 -14.88
N VAL A 406 17.61 -10.97 -13.79
CA VAL A 406 17.66 -12.44 -13.82
C VAL A 406 16.32 -12.99 -13.34
N ARG A 407 15.72 -13.89 -14.12
CA ARG A 407 14.38 -14.46 -13.85
C ARG A 407 14.41 -15.97 -14.04
N ILE A 408 13.51 -16.65 -13.33
CA ILE A 408 13.20 -18.04 -13.61
C ILE A 408 12.54 -18.12 -14.99
N ALA A 409 12.93 -19.10 -15.81
CA ALA A 409 12.48 -19.24 -17.20
C ALA A 409 10.95 -19.20 -17.34
N THR A 410 10.20 -19.86 -16.44
CA THR A 410 8.73 -19.86 -16.45
C THR A 410 8.11 -18.47 -16.29
N ALA A 411 8.80 -17.53 -15.63
CA ALA A 411 8.33 -16.15 -15.46
C ALA A 411 8.62 -15.27 -16.69
N VAL A 412 9.26 -15.83 -17.73
CA VAL A 412 9.49 -15.16 -19.01
C VAL A 412 8.30 -15.45 -19.94
N PRO A 413 7.66 -14.42 -20.53
CA PRO A 413 6.58 -14.63 -21.50
C PRO A 413 7.03 -15.48 -22.69
N ALA A 414 6.09 -16.22 -23.30
CA ALA A 414 6.38 -17.01 -24.50
C ALA A 414 6.90 -16.15 -25.67
N PRO A 415 7.81 -16.68 -26.50
CA PRO A 415 8.27 -16.01 -27.73
C PRO A 415 7.08 -15.66 -28.63
N GLY A 416 7.03 -14.43 -29.14
CA GLY A 416 5.88 -13.89 -29.90
C GLY A 416 5.13 -12.75 -29.19
N HIS A 417 5.29 -12.62 -27.87
CA HIS A 417 4.85 -11.45 -27.10
C HIS A 417 6.00 -10.47 -26.80
N SER A 418 7.23 -10.82 -27.20
CA SER A 418 8.47 -10.14 -26.83
C SER A 418 9.52 -10.30 -27.94
N ALA A 419 9.41 -9.56 -29.05
CA ALA A 419 10.54 -9.27 -29.92
C ALA A 419 10.23 -8.14 -30.91
N THR A 420 10.77 -6.94 -30.64
CA THR A 420 11.33 -6.08 -31.67
C THR A 420 12.62 -5.45 -31.14
N THR A 421 13.46 -5.01 -32.07
CA THR A 421 14.90 -4.76 -31.99
C THR A 421 15.35 -3.61 -31.06
N SER A 422 14.47 -3.06 -30.22
CA SER A 422 14.76 -1.88 -29.38
C SER A 422 14.09 -1.83 -27.99
N GLY A 423 13.73 -2.97 -27.39
CA GLY A 423 13.43 -3.03 -25.95
C GLY A 423 12.07 -3.60 -25.57
N HIS A 424 12.12 -4.76 -24.90
CA HIS A 424 11.14 -5.37 -23.99
C HIS A 424 9.69 -4.86 -24.07
N HIS A 425 8.81 -5.59 -24.77
CA HIS A 425 7.38 -5.49 -24.53
C HIS A 425 7.08 -5.90 -23.08
N PRO A 426 6.24 -5.16 -22.35
CA PRO A 426 5.83 -5.56 -21.01
C PRO A 426 5.05 -6.89 -21.11
N PRO A 427 5.21 -7.80 -20.14
CA PRO A 427 4.48 -9.06 -20.14
C PRO A 427 2.96 -8.80 -20.13
N PRO A 428 2.12 -9.72 -20.62
CA PRO A 428 0.68 -9.46 -20.76
C PRO A 428 -0.04 -9.24 -19.42
N TRP A 429 0.53 -9.74 -18.33
CA TRP A 429 0.08 -9.47 -16.95
C TRP A 429 0.61 -8.17 -16.34
N ALA A 430 1.48 -7.43 -17.04
CA ALA A 430 1.88 -6.10 -16.60
C ALA A 430 0.67 -5.17 -16.56
N GLY A 431 0.59 -4.36 -15.51
CA GLY A 431 -0.46 -3.35 -15.40
C GLY A 431 -0.22 -2.21 -16.39
N LYS A 432 -1.31 -1.56 -16.79
CA LYS A 432 -1.30 -0.30 -17.52
C LYS A 432 -0.86 0.85 -16.61
N ALA A 433 -0.10 1.78 -17.20
CA ALA A 433 0.32 3.03 -16.58
C ALA A 433 0.50 4.09 -17.69
N GLN A 434 -0.58 4.39 -18.41
CA GLN A 434 -0.57 5.20 -19.64
C GLN A 434 -0.16 6.65 -19.41
N TRP A 435 -0.42 7.18 -18.22
CA TRP A 435 -0.17 8.58 -17.86
C TRP A 435 0.79 8.69 -16.69
N ARG A 436 1.77 7.77 -16.59
CA ARG A 436 2.79 7.85 -15.53
C ARG A 436 3.69 9.06 -15.75
N SER A 437 3.85 9.87 -14.72
CA SER A 437 4.82 10.96 -14.71
C SER A 437 6.27 10.43 -14.73
N PRO A 438 7.25 11.27 -15.08
CA PRO A 438 8.67 10.94 -14.88
C PRO A 438 8.94 10.54 -13.42
N CYS A 439 9.88 9.61 -13.21
CA CYS A 439 10.30 9.20 -11.87
C CYS A 439 11.30 10.20 -11.28
N PHE A 440 10.82 11.42 -11.02
CA PHE A 440 11.63 12.61 -10.70
C PHE A 440 12.70 12.44 -9.60
N THR A 441 12.49 11.52 -8.65
CA THR A 441 13.43 11.31 -7.53
C THR A 441 14.11 9.94 -7.54
N THR A 442 13.72 9.04 -8.45
CA THR A 442 14.15 7.64 -8.40
C THR A 442 14.79 7.13 -9.70
N ARG A 443 14.82 7.94 -10.77
CA ARG A 443 15.54 7.63 -12.01
C ARG A 443 16.32 8.86 -12.47
N LEU A 444 17.62 8.68 -12.71
CA LEU A 444 18.53 9.76 -13.11
C LEU A 444 18.10 10.41 -14.44
N GLU A 445 17.65 9.61 -15.40
CA GLU A 445 17.17 10.07 -16.71
C GLU A 445 15.87 10.90 -16.65
N ASP A 446 15.10 10.75 -15.56
CA ASP A 446 13.82 11.43 -15.34
C ASP A 446 13.98 12.70 -14.46
N LEU A 447 15.22 13.07 -14.09
CA LEU A 447 15.50 14.27 -13.32
C LEU A 447 15.09 15.54 -14.07
N MET A 448 14.56 16.52 -13.35
CA MET A 448 14.21 17.81 -13.95
C MET A 448 15.47 18.58 -14.32
N VAL A 449 15.50 19.09 -15.55
CA VAL A 449 16.56 19.97 -16.04
C VAL A 449 16.06 21.41 -16.00
N VAL A 450 16.82 22.30 -15.37
CA VAL A 450 16.51 23.72 -15.30
C VAL A 450 17.49 24.46 -16.22
N ASN A 451 16.98 25.00 -17.31
CA ASN A 451 17.77 25.80 -18.24
C ASN A 451 17.85 27.23 -17.70
N TYR A 452 19.06 27.68 -17.37
CA TYR A 452 19.34 29.09 -17.09
C TYR A 452 20.03 29.73 -18.28
N SER A 453 19.88 31.05 -18.43
CA SER A 453 20.38 31.86 -19.55
C SER A 453 21.91 31.83 -19.74
N VAL A 454 22.66 31.13 -18.86
CA VAL A 454 24.12 30.98 -18.90
C VAL A 454 24.57 29.51 -18.84
N GLY A 455 23.65 28.53 -19.01
CA GLY A 455 23.98 27.11 -19.04
C GLY A 455 22.85 26.18 -18.61
N VAL A 456 23.00 24.89 -18.93
CA VAL A 456 22.05 23.82 -18.54
C VAL A 456 22.49 23.23 -17.20
N ILE A 457 21.64 23.32 -16.18
CA ILE A 457 21.91 22.73 -14.86
C ILE A 457 20.85 21.67 -14.54
N MET A 458 21.27 20.47 -14.15
CA MET A 458 20.35 19.44 -13.67
C MET A 458 19.94 19.74 -12.22
N ALA A 459 18.63 19.77 -11.94
CA ALA A 459 18.13 19.83 -10.58
C ALA A 459 18.10 18.42 -9.99
N VAL A 460 19.13 18.07 -9.22
CA VAL A 460 19.23 16.80 -8.49
C VAL A 460 18.58 16.95 -7.13
N VAL A 461 17.48 16.23 -6.89
CA VAL A 461 16.82 16.24 -5.58
C VAL A 461 17.41 15.14 -4.70
N LEU A 462 18.60 15.38 -4.16
CA LEU A 462 19.25 14.53 -3.15
C LEU A 462 18.86 14.99 -1.74
N CYS A 463 18.34 14.07 -0.91
CA CYS A 463 18.19 14.22 0.54
C CYS A 463 17.85 15.64 1.05
N HIS A 464 16.62 16.09 0.80
CA HIS A 464 16.00 17.31 1.39
C HIS A 464 16.39 18.67 0.80
N CYS A 465 17.24 18.73 -0.24
CA CYS A 465 17.52 19.96 -0.98
C CYS A 465 17.47 19.71 -2.50
N ILE A 466 17.08 20.74 -3.26
CA ILE A 466 17.25 20.77 -4.73
C ILE A 466 18.70 21.23 -4.98
N TYR A 467 19.56 20.32 -5.41
CA TYR A 467 20.92 20.65 -5.83
C TYR A 467 20.96 20.94 -7.32
N LEU A 468 21.60 22.03 -7.70
CA LEU A 468 21.85 22.40 -9.08
C LEU A 468 23.21 21.83 -9.48
N VAL A 469 23.24 20.78 -10.31
CA VAL A 469 24.48 20.12 -10.78
C VAL A 469 24.74 20.49 -12.24
N PRO A 470 25.86 21.18 -12.55
CA PRO A 470 26.22 21.52 -13.92
C PRO A 470 26.32 20.26 -14.79
N ARG A 471 25.74 20.30 -16.00
CA ARG A 471 25.97 19.24 -16.98
C ARG A 471 27.37 19.45 -17.58
N GLN A 472 28.31 18.54 -17.33
CA GLN A 472 29.56 18.46 -18.10
C GLN A 472 29.29 17.78 -19.44
#